data_AF-A0AB38PH35-F1
#
_entry.id   AF-A0AB38PH35-F1
#
_cell.length_a   1.000
_cell.length_b   1.000
_cell.length_c   1.000
_cell.angle_alpha   90.00
_cell.angle_beta   90.00
_cell.angle_gamma   90.00
#
_symmetry.space_group_name_H-M   'P 1'
#
loop_
_entity.id
_entity.type
_entity.pdbx_description
1 polymer ?
#
loop_
_entity_poly.entity_id
_entity_poly.type
_entity_poly.pdbx_seq_one_letter_code
_entity_poly.pdbx_strand_id
1 'polypeptide(L)'
;MQEPILNCEVEYRIKDNYFGRWITNKPTAQEYANYNALRSNARKFNGLDEIDIDWDKHLIEVSRIETKETRKVYNFEDLEEVNDGV
;
A
#
# COMPACT_ATOMS: atom_id res chain seq x y z
N MET A 1 17.67 1.66 -24.03
CA MET A 1 16.66 2.12 -23.04
C MET A 1 16.65 1.10 -21.92
N GLN A 2 16.79 1.53 -20.66
CA GLN A 2 16.69 0.61 -19.53
C GLN A 2 15.21 0.23 -19.35
N GLU A 3 14.93 -1.06 -19.21
CA GLU A 3 13.56 -1.52 -18.99
C GLU A 3 13.02 -0.91 -17.69
N PRO A 4 11.76 -0.46 -17.67
CA PRO A 4 11.17 0.08 -16.46
C PRO A 4 11.12 -1.00 -15.39
N ILE A 5 11.63 -0.70 -14.19
CA ILE A 5 11.44 -1.57 -13.04
C ILE A 5 9.99 -1.41 -12.61
N LEU A 6 9.23 -2.50 -12.66
CA LEU A 6 7.86 -2.55 -12.17
C LEU A 6 7.90 -3.14 -10.76
N ASN A 7 7.68 -2.31 -9.75
CA ASN A 7 7.47 -2.77 -8.38
C ASN A 7 5.95 -2.88 -8.15
N CYS A 8 5.49 -4.08 -7.81
CA CYS A 8 4.10 -4.35 -7.47
C CYS A 8 4.01 -4.73 -5.99
N GLU A 9 3.29 -3.92 -5.21
CA GLU A 9 2.98 -4.20 -3.81
C GLU A 9 1.47 -4.44 -3.65
N VAL A 10 1.11 -5.39 -2.80
CA VAL A 10 -0.29 -5.66 -2.44
C VAL A 10 -0.46 -5.41 -0.96
N GLU A 11 -1.40 -4.52 -0.61
CA GLU A 11 -1.78 -4.23 0.76
C GLU A 11 -3.22 -4.69 1.00
N TYR A 12 -3.47 -5.26 2.16
CA TYR A 12 -4.80 -5.61 2.64
C TYR A 12 -5.20 -4.71 3.81
N ARG A 13 -6.48 -4.35 3.88
CA ARG A 13 -7.13 -3.73 5.05
C ARG A 13 -8.41 -4.47 5.35
N ILE A 14 -8.78 -4.54 6.62
CA ILE A 14 -9.90 -5.36 7.06
C ILE A 14 -10.94 -4.50 7.73
N LYS A 15 -12.19 -4.70 7.32
CA LYS A 15 -13.36 -3.96 7.79
C LYS A 15 -14.37 -4.93 8.38
N ASP A 16 -14.86 -4.69 9.58
CA ASP A 16 -15.93 -5.49 10.14
C ASP A 16 -17.24 -5.24 9.37
N ASN A 17 -18.02 -6.29 9.15
CA ASN A 17 -19.24 -6.22 8.35
C ASN A 17 -20.45 -5.64 9.13
N TYR A 18 -20.38 -5.61 10.47
CA TYR A 18 -21.52 -5.20 11.31
C TYR A 18 -21.62 -3.68 11.47
N PHE A 19 -20.53 -3.06 11.87
CA PHE A 19 -20.40 -1.64 12.18
C PHE A 19 -19.57 -0.88 11.16
N GLY A 20 -18.92 -1.58 10.22
CA GLY A 20 -18.13 -0.95 9.16
C GLY A 20 -16.86 -0.27 9.64
N ARG A 21 -16.27 -0.72 10.74
CA ARG A 21 -15.03 -0.21 11.34
C ARG A 21 -13.84 -1.03 10.86
N TRP A 22 -12.68 -0.42 10.88
CA TRP A 22 -11.44 -0.98 10.36
C TRP A 22 -10.57 -1.53 11.47
N ILE A 23 -9.97 -2.70 11.24
CA ILE A 23 -8.96 -3.25 12.15
C ILE A 23 -7.73 -2.33 12.17
N THR A 24 -7.24 -1.98 13.37
CA THR A 24 -6.12 -1.06 13.56
C THR A 24 -4.87 -1.71 14.14
N ASN A 25 -4.95 -2.96 14.60
CA ASN A 25 -3.84 -3.75 15.13
C ASN A 25 -3.70 -5.11 14.43
N LYS A 26 -2.69 -5.89 14.81
CA LYS A 26 -2.51 -7.29 14.37
C LYS A 26 -2.97 -8.20 15.52
N PRO A 27 -4.26 -8.59 15.58
CA PRO A 27 -4.77 -9.37 16.69
C PRO A 27 -4.21 -10.79 16.68
N THR A 28 -3.85 -11.30 17.86
CA THR A 28 -3.49 -12.71 18.07
C THR A 28 -4.71 -13.60 18.35
N ALA A 29 -5.88 -13.00 18.58
CA ALA A 29 -7.18 -13.65 18.71
C ALA A 29 -8.29 -12.60 18.45
N GLN A 30 -9.47 -13.05 18.09
CA GLN A 30 -10.62 -12.20 17.72
C GLN A 30 -10.98 -11.16 18.81
N GLU A 31 -10.93 -11.52 20.10
CA GLU A 31 -11.26 -10.60 21.19
C GLU A 31 -10.26 -9.44 21.38
N TYR A 32 -9.05 -9.57 20.83
CA TYR A 32 -7.99 -8.56 20.93
C TYR A 32 -7.93 -7.65 19.70
N ALA A 33 -8.89 -7.78 18.78
CA ALA A 33 -8.99 -6.91 17.62
C ALA A 33 -9.48 -5.51 18.02
N ASN A 34 -8.71 -4.49 17.65
CA ASN A 34 -9.06 -3.09 17.83
C ASN A 34 -9.64 -2.53 16.54
N TYR A 35 -10.72 -1.75 16.67
CA TYR A 35 -11.45 -1.22 15.54
C TYR A 35 -11.56 0.30 15.59
N ASN A 36 -11.51 0.96 14.42
CA ASN A 36 -11.73 2.39 14.28
C ASN A 36 -12.61 2.71 13.07
N ALA A 37 -13.49 3.70 13.17
CA ALA A 37 -14.39 4.06 12.07
C ALA A 37 -13.64 4.63 10.84
N LEU A 38 -12.47 5.26 11.05
CA LEU A 38 -11.73 5.93 9.99
C LEU A 38 -10.83 4.95 9.24
N ARG A 39 -11.01 4.87 7.91
CA ARG A 39 -10.17 4.07 7.02
C ARG A 39 -8.69 4.46 7.09
N SER A 40 -8.38 5.73 7.34
CA SER A 40 -6.98 6.21 7.44
C SER A 40 -6.21 5.57 8.61
N ASN A 41 -6.91 5.12 9.64
CA ASN A 41 -6.31 4.46 10.81
C ASN A 41 -6.24 2.93 10.64
N ALA A 42 -6.78 2.39 9.55
CA ALA A 42 -6.76 0.97 9.27
C ALA A 42 -5.33 0.47 9.13
N ARG A 43 -5.02 -0.63 9.81
CA ARG A 43 -3.73 -1.29 9.65
C ARG A 43 -3.65 -1.88 8.25
N LYS A 44 -2.46 -1.73 7.65
CA LYS A 44 -2.09 -2.36 6.39
C LYS A 44 -1.42 -3.69 6.67
N PHE A 45 -1.78 -4.70 5.88
CA PHE A 45 -1.17 -6.02 5.95
C PHE A 45 -0.59 -6.40 4.59
N ASN A 46 0.56 -7.08 4.59
CA ASN A 46 1.18 -7.62 3.37
C ASN A 46 0.81 -9.10 3.14
N GLY A 47 -0.03 -9.65 4.02
CA GLY A 47 -0.52 -11.03 4.04
C GLY A 47 -1.61 -11.18 5.11
N LEU A 48 -2.52 -12.13 4.93
CA LEU A 48 -3.65 -12.37 5.83
C LEU A 48 -3.41 -13.56 6.78
N ASP A 49 -2.36 -14.33 6.52
CA ASP A 49 -1.92 -15.50 7.29
C ASP A 49 -1.44 -15.15 8.71
N GLU A 50 -1.08 -13.88 8.94
CA GLU A 50 -0.50 -13.46 10.20
C GLU A 50 -1.50 -12.94 11.24
N ILE A 51 -2.81 -13.02 10.97
CA ILE A 51 -3.85 -12.57 11.89
C ILE A 51 -4.86 -13.67 12.20
N ASP A 52 -5.40 -13.63 13.41
CA ASP A 52 -6.45 -14.54 13.83
C ASP A 52 -7.77 -13.80 14.02
N ILE A 53 -8.62 -13.87 13.00
CA ILE A 53 -9.96 -13.29 12.98
C ILE A 53 -10.97 -14.21 12.27
N ASP A 54 -12.25 -14.01 12.58
CA ASP A 54 -13.35 -14.67 11.92
C ASP A 54 -13.67 -14.03 10.56
N TRP A 55 -13.19 -14.62 9.47
CA TRP A 55 -13.34 -14.07 8.12
C TRP A 55 -14.79 -13.92 7.67
N ASP A 56 -15.72 -14.74 8.17
CA ASP A 56 -17.15 -14.64 7.79
C ASP A 56 -17.79 -13.35 8.29
N LYS A 57 -17.18 -12.70 9.29
CA LYS A 57 -17.65 -11.43 9.87
C LYS A 57 -16.97 -10.20 9.29
N HIS A 58 -16.03 -10.37 8.37
CA HIS A 58 -15.19 -9.28 7.87
C HIS A 58 -15.18 -9.18 6.35
N LEU A 59 -14.97 -7.95 5.88
CA LEU A 59 -14.71 -7.61 4.49
C LEU A 59 -13.23 -7.28 4.35
N ILE A 60 -12.63 -7.71 3.24
CA ILE A 60 -11.23 -7.44 2.92
C ILE A 60 -11.17 -6.41 1.80
N GLU A 61 -10.49 -5.30 2.05
CA GLU A 61 -10.09 -4.35 1.03
C GLU A 61 -8.69 -4.71 0.54
N VAL A 62 -8.54 -4.87 -0.78
CA VAL A 62 -7.25 -5.16 -1.44
C VAL A 62 -6.81 -3.92 -2.22
N SER A 63 -5.62 -3.42 -1.93
CA SER A 63 -4.97 -2.33 -2.67
C SER A 63 -3.75 -2.87 -3.41
N ARG A 64 -3.69 -2.68 -4.73
CA ARG A 64 -2.51 -2.98 -5.54
C ARG A 64 -1.81 -1.67 -5.88
N ILE A 65 -0.54 -1.57 -5.53
CA ILE A 65 0.31 -0.39 -5.76
C ILE A 65 1.33 -0.78 -6.82
N GLU A 66 1.28 -0.11 -7.96
CA GLU A 66 2.22 -0.32 -9.07
C GLU A 66 3.10 0.92 -9.21
N THR A 67 4.39 0.75 -8.96
CA THR A 67 5.38 1.82 -9.14
C THR A 67 6.19 1.53 -10.39
N LYS A 68 6.17 2.48 -11.34
CA LYS A 68 6.98 2.43 -12.56
C LYS A 68 8.16 3.37 -12.41
N GLU A 69 9.36 2.81 -12.30
CA GLU A 69 10.60 3.59 -12.27
C GLU A 69 11.24 3.62 -13.67
N THR A 70 11.53 4.83 -14.16
CA THR A 70 12.31 5.03 -15.39
C THR A 70 13.58 5.79 -15.06
N ARG A 71 14.73 5.20 -15.38
CA ARG A 71 16.05 5.84 -15.23
C ARG A 71 16.60 6.19 -16.61
N LYS A 72 17.10 7.43 -16.75
CA LYS A 72 17.85 7.86 -17.92
C LYS A 72 19.16 8.48 -17.45
N VAL A 73 20.26 7.96 -17.98
CA VAL A 73 21.60 8.50 -17.76
C VAL A 73 21.92 9.40 -18.94
N TYR A 74 22.46 10.57 -18.65
CA TYR A 74 22.97 11.52 -19.63
C TYR A 74 24.47 11.71 -19.37
N ASN A 75 25.30 11.78 -20.41
CA ASN A 75 26.65 12.30 -20.23
C ASN A 75 26.57 13.80 -20.11
N PHE A 76 27.51 14.39 -19.37
CA PHE A 76 27.58 15.84 -19.24
C PHE A 76 27.82 16.53 -20.60
N GLU A 77 28.54 15.86 -21.50
CA GLU A 77 28.80 16.31 -22.88
C GLU A 77 27.55 16.34 -23.77
N ASP A 78 26.49 15.59 -23.39
CA ASP A 78 25.21 15.55 -24.10
C ASP A 78 24.21 16.61 -23.58
N LEU A 79 24.61 17.42 -22.58
CA LEU A 79 23.79 18.49 -22.01
C LEU A 79 24.16 19.81 -22.68
N GLU A 80 23.26 20.38 -23.47
CA GLU A 80 23.44 21.74 -23.99
C GLU A 80 23.13 22.78 -22.90
N GLU A 81 23.96 23.83 -22.84
CA GLU A 81 23.77 24.96 -21.94
C GLU A 81 22.53 25.75 -22.40
N VAL A 82 21.49 25.78 -21.58
CA VAL A 82 20.31 26.62 -21.84
C VAL A 82 20.69 28.05 -21.49
N ASN A 83 21.04 28.85 -22.51
CA ASN A 83 21.16 30.29 -22.35
C ASN A 83 19.75 30.88 -22.26
N ASP A 84 19.23 31.02 -21.04
CA ASP A 84 18.08 31.87 -20.76
C ASP A 84 18.52 33.32 -20.94
N GLY A 85 18.51 33.78 -22.19
CA GLY A 85 18.83 35.16 -22.53
C GLY A 85 17.79 36.11 -21.98
N VAL A 86 18.06 36.69 -20.80
CA VAL A 86 17.61 38.02 -20.38
C VAL A 86 18.70 38.69 -19.54
#